data_AF-X1K1X4-F1
#
_entry.id   AF-X1K1X4-F1
#
_cell.length_a   1.000
_cell.length_b   1.000
_cell.length_c   1.000
_cell.angle_alpha   90.00
_cell.angle_beta   90.00
_cell.angle_gamma   90.00
#
_symmetry.space_group_name_H-M   'P 1'
#
loop_
_entity.id
_entity.type
_entity.pdbx_description
1 polymer ?
#
loop_
_entity_poly.entity_id
_entity_poly.type
_entity_poly.pdbx_seq_one_letter_code
_entity_poly.pdbx_strand_id
1 'polypeptide(L)'
;MLGMGSYSGFLAVKKLSYAPYEYKIMGQWMKDSIDGIEDKVIMSRKGGVPFYAEVRHEPLYYGEYPGLIDYAKSKEVDYLVIDQWIIPKTRPQFAFLLQEDEKHPGLELVHTLRYKDRKIILYKIE
;
A
#
# COMPACT_ATOMS: atom_id res chain seq x y z
N MET A 1 -32.58 -27.10 34.87
CA MET A 1 -32.51 -25.66 34.52
C MET A 1 -31.10 -25.18 34.88
N LEU A 2 -30.48 -24.35 34.04
CA LEU A 2 -29.08 -23.83 34.08
C LEU A 2 -28.05 -24.79 33.45
N GLY A 3 -27.22 -24.41 32.47
CA GLY A 3 -27.09 -23.15 31.77
C GLY A 3 -26.32 -23.38 30.46
N MET A 4 -26.86 -22.86 29.36
CA MET A 4 -26.14 -22.69 28.10
C MET A 4 -25.92 -21.21 27.87
N GLY A 5 -24.72 -20.86 27.40
CA GLY A 5 -24.52 -19.66 26.60
C GLY A 5 -23.82 -18.50 27.31
N SER A 6 -22.50 -18.52 27.35
CA SER A 6 -21.71 -17.29 27.48
C SER A 6 -20.26 -17.47 27.03
N TYR A 7 -20.04 -17.78 25.74
CA TYR A 7 -18.69 -17.73 25.15
C TYR A 7 -18.64 -17.03 23.78
N SER A 8 -19.60 -16.17 23.45
CA SER A 8 -19.61 -15.47 22.13
C SER A 8 -19.19 -13.99 22.20
N GLY A 9 -19.08 -13.39 23.38
CA GLY A 9 -18.73 -11.96 23.50
C GLY A 9 -17.24 -11.65 23.29
N PHE A 10 -16.33 -12.57 23.64
CA PHE A 10 -14.90 -12.28 23.67
C PHE A 10 -14.23 -12.24 22.28
N LEU A 11 -14.84 -12.87 21.27
CA LEU A 11 -14.33 -12.89 19.89
C LEU A 11 -14.73 -11.65 19.09
N ALA A 12 -15.82 -10.97 19.46
CA ALA A 12 -16.31 -9.79 18.74
C ALA A 12 -15.47 -8.53 19.01
N VAL A 13 -14.83 -8.42 20.19
CA VAL A 13 -14.11 -7.22 20.64
C VAL A 13 -12.74 -7.06 19.97
N LYS A 14 -12.23 -8.09 19.29
CA LYS A 14 -10.90 -8.08 18.66
C LYS A 14 -10.89 -8.05 17.13
N LYS A 15 -11.99 -7.64 16.49
CA LYS A 15 -11.96 -7.29 15.06
C LYS A 15 -11.32 -5.91 14.86
N LEU A 16 -10.11 -5.72 15.39
CA LEU A 16 -9.22 -4.66 14.94
C LEU A 16 -9.06 -4.88 13.44
N SER A 17 -9.47 -3.90 12.63
CA SER A 17 -9.16 -3.90 11.20
C SER A 17 -7.64 -3.97 11.07
N TYR A 18 -7.10 -5.16 10.81
CA TYR A 18 -5.65 -5.39 10.69
C TYR A 18 -5.04 -4.57 9.55
N ALA A 19 -5.85 -4.16 8.57
CA ALA A 19 -5.47 -3.27 7.50
C ALA A 19 -5.89 -1.81 7.83
N PRO A 20 -4.97 -0.85 7.74
CA PRO A 20 -5.29 0.57 7.80
C PRO A 20 -6.37 0.98 6.78
N TYR A 21 -7.34 1.81 7.19
CA TYR A 21 -8.47 2.21 6.35
C TYR A 21 -8.05 3.03 5.13
N GLU A 22 -6.95 3.78 5.24
CA GLU A 22 -6.34 4.48 4.11
C GLU A 22 -5.95 3.55 2.94
N TYR A 23 -5.75 2.25 3.17
CA TYR A 23 -5.54 1.31 2.07
C TYR A 23 -6.79 1.17 1.20
N LYS A 24 -7.98 1.18 1.82
CA LYS A 24 -9.25 1.17 1.10
C LYS A 24 -9.44 2.46 0.31
N ILE A 25 -9.19 3.59 0.94
CA ILE A 25 -9.38 4.90 0.30
C ILE A 25 -8.44 5.03 -0.92
N MET A 26 -7.16 4.70 -0.77
CA MET A 26 -6.19 4.77 -1.88
C MET A 26 -6.56 3.78 -2.99
N GLY A 27 -6.85 2.51 -2.64
CA GLY A 27 -7.18 1.50 -3.66
C GLY A 27 -8.44 1.85 -4.45
N GLN A 28 -9.50 2.34 -3.78
CA GLN A 28 -10.71 2.78 -4.47
C GLN A 28 -10.45 4.01 -5.34
N TRP A 29 -9.67 4.99 -4.85
CA TRP A 29 -9.27 6.13 -5.65
C TRP A 29 -8.51 5.71 -6.92
N MET A 30 -7.58 4.76 -6.80
CA MET A 30 -6.86 4.20 -7.95
C MET A 30 -7.81 3.53 -8.94
N LYS A 31 -8.75 2.73 -8.44
CA LYS A 31 -9.75 2.05 -9.25
C LYS A 31 -10.60 3.03 -10.07
N ASP A 32 -10.98 4.14 -9.46
CA ASP A 32 -11.89 5.11 -10.05
C ASP A 32 -11.17 6.16 -10.92
N SER A 33 -9.86 6.34 -10.75
CA SER A 33 -9.10 7.46 -11.34
C SER A 33 -8.01 7.04 -12.34
N ILE A 34 -7.59 5.77 -12.36
CA ILE A 34 -6.56 5.28 -13.28
C ILE A 34 -7.22 4.43 -14.36
N ASP A 35 -7.14 4.90 -15.60
CA ASP A 35 -7.68 4.18 -16.76
C ASP A 35 -6.95 2.85 -16.97
N GLY A 36 -7.73 1.77 -17.14
CA GLY A 36 -7.20 0.42 -17.38
C GLY A 36 -6.37 -0.13 -16.21
N ILE A 37 -6.68 0.27 -14.97
CA ILE A 37 -5.98 -0.17 -13.75
C ILE A 37 -5.94 -1.69 -13.60
N GLU A 38 -6.92 -2.42 -14.12
CA GLU A 38 -7.01 -3.88 -14.10
C GLU A 38 -5.86 -4.57 -14.85
N ASP A 39 -5.29 -3.91 -15.86
CA ASP A 39 -4.16 -4.39 -16.64
C ASP A 39 -2.80 -3.97 -16.05
N LYS A 40 -2.82 -3.22 -14.94
CA LYS A 40 -1.64 -2.66 -14.30
C LYS A 40 -1.07 -3.58 -13.22
N VAL A 41 0.12 -3.23 -12.76
CA VAL A 41 0.83 -3.93 -11.69
C VAL A 41 1.24 -2.93 -10.62
N ILE A 42 0.74 -3.15 -9.40
CA ILE A 42 1.12 -2.35 -8.24
C ILE A 42 2.15 -3.11 -7.42
N MET A 43 3.30 -2.48 -7.19
CA MET A 43 4.24 -2.91 -6.16
C MET A 43 3.91 -2.25 -4.82
N SER A 44 3.79 -3.04 -3.75
CA SER A 44 3.56 -2.50 -2.41
C SER A 44 3.98 -3.46 -1.30
N ARG A 45 4.25 -2.92 -0.10
CA ARG A 45 4.64 -3.77 1.04
C ARG A 45 3.50 -4.66 1.52
N LYS A 46 2.26 -4.20 1.42
CA LYS A 46 1.03 -4.86 1.89
C LYS A 46 -0.01 -4.85 0.78
N GLY A 47 -0.65 -6.00 0.53
CA GLY A 47 -1.65 -6.16 -0.52
C GLY A 47 -2.99 -5.44 -0.30
N GLY A 48 -3.11 -4.58 0.71
CA GLY A 48 -4.38 -3.88 1.01
C GLY A 48 -4.79 -2.91 -0.10
N VAL A 49 -3.87 -2.05 -0.56
CA VAL A 49 -4.17 -1.11 -1.66
C VAL A 49 -4.48 -1.85 -2.97
N PRO A 50 -3.64 -2.81 -3.44
CA PRO A 50 -3.95 -3.60 -4.64
C PRO A 50 -5.28 -4.37 -4.56
N PHE A 51 -5.62 -4.91 -3.38
CA PHE A 51 -6.89 -5.60 -3.17
C PHE A 51 -8.10 -4.69 -3.44
N TYR A 52 -8.10 -3.46 -2.88
CA TYR A 52 -9.20 -2.52 -3.09
C TYR A 52 -9.18 -1.86 -4.48
N ALA A 53 -8.02 -1.83 -5.14
CA ALA A 53 -7.88 -1.40 -6.52
C ALA A 53 -8.21 -2.51 -7.55
N GLU A 54 -8.45 -3.75 -7.09
CA GLU A 54 -8.71 -4.92 -7.94
C GLU A 54 -7.63 -5.17 -9.02
N VAL A 55 -6.37 -5.02 -8.62
CA VAL A 55 -5.21 -5.02 -9.52
C VAL A 55 -4.13 -6.00 -9.08
N ARG A 56 -3.30 -6.45 -10.03
CA ARG A 56 -2.19 -7.35 -9.76
C ARG A 56 -1.22 -6.75 -8.74
N HIS A 57 -0.86 -7.53 -7.73
CA HIS A 57 0.07 -7.13 -6.67
C HIS A 57 1.44 -7.78 -6.86
N GLU A 58 2.47 -6.96 -6.94
CA GLU A 58 3.87 -7.37 -6.78
C GLU A 58 4.36 -7.03 -5.35
N PRO A 59 4.95 -7.98 -4.60
CA PRO A 59 5.55 -7.67 -3.31
C PRO A 59 6.68 -6.66 -3.43
N LEU A 60 6.75 -5.71 -2.50
CA LEU A 60 7.84 -4.74 -2.44
C LEU A 60 9.21 -5.41 -2.37
N TYR A 61 10.11 -4.98 -3.27
CA TYR A 61 11.49 -5.43 -3.37
C TYR A 61 12.22 -5.41 -2.01
N TYR A 62 13.13 -6.37 -1.82
CA TYR A 62 13.96 -6.47 -0.64
C TYR A 62 15.41 -6.14 -1.01
N GLY A 63 15.79 -4.88 -0.83
CA GLY A 63 17.15 -4.39 -1.11
C GLY A 63 17.19 -2.88 -1.03
N GLU A 64 18.14 -2.29 -1.77
CA GLU A 64 18.38 -0.85 -1.84
C GLU A 64 17.63 -0.19 -3.00
N TYR A 65 17.52 1.14 -2.95
CA TYR A 65 16.70 1.93 -3.88
C TYR A 65 17.08 1.77 -5.37
N PRO A 66 18.37 1.77 -5.79
CA PRO A 66 18.69 1.51 -7.19
C PRO A 66 18.14 0.16 -7.69
N GLY A 67 18.27 -0.88 -6.85
CA GLY A 67 17.73 -2.21 -7.17
C GLY A 67 16.20 -2.28 -7.15
N LEU A 68 15.52 -1.43 -6.38
CA LEU A 68 14.05 -1.32 -6.40
C LEU A 68 13.56 -0.91 -7.78
N ILE A 69 14.20 0.10 -8.39
CA ILE A 69 13.81 0.61 -9.72
C ILE A 69 14.08 -0.44 -10.79
N ASP A 70 15.26 -1.05 -10.80
CA ASP A 70 15.61 -2.11 -11.75
C ASP A 70 14.66 -3.32 -11.63
N TYR A 71 14.34 -3.71 -10.39
CA TYR A 71 13.42 -4.80 -10.12
C TYR A 71 12.00 -4.46 -10.59
N ALA A 72 11.50 -3.26 -10.30
CA ALA A 72 10.19 -2.80 -10.73
C ALA A 72 10.06 -2.86 -12.26
N LYS A 73 11.08 -2.38 -13.00
CA LYS A 73 11.13 -2.46 -14.46
C LYS A 73 11.12 -3.90 -14.96
N SER A 74 11.92 -4.78 -14.35
CA SER A 74 11.97 -6.20 -14.73
C SER A 74 10.66 -6.97 -14.50
N LYS A 75 9.79 -6.43 -13.63
CA LYS A 75 8.49 -6.99 -13.26
C LYS A 75 7.32 -6.28 -13.93
N GLU A 76 7.60 -5.33 -14.81
CA GLU A 76 6.60 -4.51 -15.50
C GLU A 76 5.65 -3.84 -14.49
N VAL A 77 6.22 -3.32 -13.40
CA VAL A 77 5.47 -2.60 -12.39
C VAL A 77 5.14 -1.21 -12.91
N ASP A 78 3.87 -0.86 -12.94
CA ASP A 78 3.41 0.47 -13.34
C ASP A 78 3.47 1.46 -12.16
N TYR A 79 3.11 0.99 -10.96
CA TYR A 79 2.96 1.84 -9.78
C TYR A 79 3.62 1.27 -8.53
N LEU A 80 4.17 2.17 -7.71
CA LEU A 80 4.73 1.87 -6.40
C LEU A 80 3.93 2.59 -5.31
N VAL A 81 3.48 1.84 -4.31
CA VAL A 81 2.77 2.37 -3.14
C VAL A 81 3.70 2.37 -1.92
N ILE A 82 3.91 3.56 -1.34
CA ILE A 82 4.68 3.78 -0.11
C ILE A 82 3.75 4.31 0.98
N ASP A 83 3.62 3.58 2.09
CA ASP A 83 2.77 3.98 3.22
C ASP A 83 3.56 4.25 4.51
N GLN A 84 3.17 5.31 5.21
CA GLN A 84 3.79 5.75 6.45
C GLN A 84 3.57 4.76 7.61
N TRP A 85 2.58 3.86 7.52
CA TRP A 85 2.23 2.95 8.60
C TRP A 85 3.21 1.78 8.75
N ILE A 86 3.66 1.18 7.63
CA ILE A 86 4.45 -0.05 7.65
C ILE A 86 5.88 0.10 7.10
N ILE A 87 6.12 1.06 6.19
CA ILE A 87 7.43 1.22 5.54
C ILE A 87 8.51 1.55 6.57
N PRO A 88 8.37 2.55 7.46
CA PRO A 88 9.41 2.85 8.45
C PRO A 88 9.74 1.69 9.39
N LYS A 89 8.79 0.76 9.60
CA LYS A 89 8.94 -0.38 10.52
C LYS A 89 9.57 -1.61 9.86
N THR A 90 9.32 -1.82 8.57
CA THR A 90 9.67 -3.09 7.89
C THR A 90 10.59 -2.93 6.69
N ARG A 91 10.69 -1.71 6.15
CA ARG A 91 11.55 -1.32 5.04
C ARG A 91 12.09 0.10 5.29
N PRO A 92 12.80 0.35 6.41
CA PRO A 92 13.25 1.68 6.79
C PRO A 92 14.12 2.34 5.71
N GLN A 93 14.83 1.57 4.89
CA GLN A 93 15.61 2.08 3.77
C GLN A 93 14.79 2.80 2.70
N PHE A 94 13.45 2.58 2.65
CA PHE A 94 12.54 3.27 1.73
C PHE A 94 11.74 4.39 2.41
N ALA A 95 12.01 4.70 3.68
CA ALA A 95 11.26 5.73 4.39
C ALA A 95 11.47 7.14 3.81
N PHE A 96 12.59 7.39 3.12
CA PHE A 96 12.84 8.66 2.44
C PHE A 96 11.85 8.92 1.29
N LEU A 97 11.25 7.87 0.71
CA LEU A 97 10.17 7.98 -0.28
C LEU A 97 8.86 8.51 0.34
N LEU A 98 8.85 8.91 1.61
CA LEU A 98 7.75 9.66 2.22
C LEU A 98 7.99 11.18 2.16
N GLN A 99 9.10 11.66 1.63
CA GLN A 99 9.34 13.09 1.40
C GLN A 99 8.77 13.49 0.02
N GLU A 100 7.81 14.40 -0.01
CA GLU A 100 7.05 14.78 -1.23
C GLU A 100 7.72 15.89 -2.03
N ASP A 101 8.53 16.70 -1.37
CA ASP A 101 9.30 17.81 -1.93
C ASP A 101 10.61 17.37 -2.59
N GLU A 102 11.00 16.11 -2.39
CA GLU A 102 12.18 15.51 -3.01
C GLU A 102 11.83 14.79 -4.31
N LYS A 103 12.69 14.95 -5.33
CA LYS A 103 12.63 14.13 -6.54
C LYS A 103 13.32 12.79 -6.28
N HIS A 104 12.62 11.71 -6.60
CA HIS A 104 13.13 10.35 -6.48
C HIS A 104 13.40 9.79 -7.88
N PRO A 105 14.67 9.63 -8.31
CA PRO A 105 14.98 9.18 -9.67
C PRO A 105 14.28 7.87 -10.03
N GLY A 106 13.61 7.82 -11.19
CA GLY A 106 12.85 6.66 -11.65
C GLY A 106 11.42 6.57 -11.10
N LEU A 107 10.96 7.59 -10.36
CA LEU A 107 9.61 7.67 -9.81
C LEU A 107 8.98 9.04 -10.10
N GLU A 108 7.77 9.01 -10.65
CA GLU A 108 6.91 10.19 -10.77
C GLU A 108 5.86 10.17 -9.65
N LEU A 109 5.72 11.25 -8.86
CA LEU A 109 4.68 11.34 -7.84
C LEU A 109 3.32 11.56 -8.52
N VAL A 110 2.39 10.62 -8.33
CA VAL A 110 1.06 10.65 -8.95
C VAL A 110 0.03 11.21 -7.97
N HIS A 111 0.02 10.67 -6.74
CA HIS A 111 -1.00 11.03 -5.76
C HIS A 111 -0.49 10.83 -4.33
N THR A 112 -0.83 11.79 -3.47
CA THR A 112 -0.66 11.66 -2.03
C THR A 112 -2.02 11.61 -1.36
N LEU A 113 -2.29 10.50 -0.67
CA LEU A 113 -3.45 10.38 0.20
C LEU A 113 -3.05 10.66 1.66
N ARG A 114 -3.80 11.52 2.33
CA ARG A 114 -3.70 11.76 3.77
C ARG A 114 -5.00 11.37 4.45
N TYR A 115 -4.92 10.52 5.47
CA TYR A 115 -6.08 10.13 6.27
C TYR A 115 -5.68 10.06 7.74
N LYS A 116 -6.28 10.94 8.55
CA LYS A 116 -5.78 11.27 9.89
C LYS A 116 -4.30 11.71 9.78
N ASP A 117 -3.45 11.30 10.71
CA ASP A 117 -2.03 11.65 10.74
C ASP A 117 -1.16 10.69 9.91
N ARG A 118 -1.74 9.94 8.97
CA ARG A 118 -1.04 8.96 8.13
C ARG A 118 -1.14 9.32 6.66
N LYS A 119 -0.05 9.04 5.95
CA LYS A 119 0.10 9.27 4.51
C LYS A 119 0.37 7.98 3.75
N ILE A 120 -0.18 7.91 2.53
CA ILE A 120 0.21 6.97 1.47
C ILE A 120 0.57 7.79 0.23
N ILE A 121 1.69 7.46 -0.39
CA ILE A 121 2.11 8.05 -1.66
C ILE A 121 2.06 6.98 -2.73
N LEU A 122 1.48 7.35 -3.86
CA LEU A 122 1.49 6.60 -5.10
C LEU A 122 2.51 7.24 -6.04
N TYR A 123 3.49 6.44 -6.44
CA TYR A 123 4.43 6.76 -7.50
C TYR A 123 4.12 5.93 -8.74
N LYS A 124 4.40 6.49 -9.92
CA LYS A 124 4.51 5.77 -11.18
C LYS A 124 5.98 5.44 -11.45
N ILE A 125 6.26 4.26 -11.99
CA ILE A 125 7.60 3.88 -12.43
C ILE A 125 7.89 4.53 -13.78
N GLU A 126 9.04 5.21 -13.92
CA GLU A 126 9.52 5.83 -15.18
C GLU A 126 10.39 4.89 -16.03
#